data_AF-A0A927Z9V7-F1
#
_entry.id   AF-A0A927Z9V7-F1
#
_cell.length_a   1.000
_cell.length_b   1.000
_cell.length_c   1.000
_cell.angle_alpha   90.00
_cell.angle_beta   90.00
_cell.angle_gamma   90.00
#
_symmetry.space_group_name_H-M   'P 1'
#
loop_
_entity.id
_entity.type
_entity.pdbx_description
1 polymer ?
#
loop_
_entity_poly.entity_id
_entity_poly.type
_entity_poly.pdbx_seq_one_letter_code
_entity_poly.pdbx_strand_id
1 'polypeptide(L)'
;MFMDYVFNVFFNQYFLLFLTAALGYLLGKVKIKSFTLGSTGGIFTGILIGWLMVTLANGVPETDSHFTTAQKLIGDSSTSGIVDPGFMNFFLIIFIAAAGLGVGRKIRKVLNLTGVKLVVIGIIIPVISMVLTFGCLKLAPSLMGSNYSGYSISGMYSGSMTNTAAFGNSMAVINNNEEFYKEAYANTDLDGKVDAWAFLYGKTMTDEEGVTASLENQYAEELAAISNETARAEKLAAYVSEFMSTHSAEEITAKKNSAEMYAVIAVLAAKSVGENADDAARAAAISEAKAAGADYIPATLSDEQAASLMGKFKGTVSGAYAVAFPVGTIIIIILISILAALSRKQREGEGAFMSKHGNSASAAIPKKQTGKPNIFFNALTFGLVIFLGYLLGMIKIPLGNGTNFSFSFVGGVLIMALVVANLPLGKAFEIDPMALGFVREFGLLFFMSIIGLSYGYQVVHSFLGSGLVVAIMAAVVEIIAVAAALLLGRIMKLRWGLLAGAICGGCTSTVGLGTALVTMDSDEPGMGFGVSQPFAILANVLLIAWFHAQFFL
;
A
#
# COMPACT_ATOMS: atom_id res chain seq x y z
N MET A 1 9.93 -34.56 17.55
CA MET A 1 10.65 -34.79 16.28
C MET A 1 9.75 -34.70 15.05
N PHE A 2 8.73 -35.55 14.86
CA PHE A 2 7.80 -35.39 13.71
C PHE A 2 6.95 -34.12 13.82
N MET A 3 6.37 -33.84 14.99
CA MET A 3 5.61 -32.61 15.22
C MET A 3 6.47 -31.35 15.08
N ASP A 4 7.71 -31.38 15.54
CA ASP A 4 8.67 -30.26 15.41
C ASP A 4 9.03 -30.02 13.94
N TYR A 5 9.16 -31.08 13.14
CA TYR A 5 9.38 -30.96 11.69
C TYR A 5 8.17 -30.34 11.00
N VAL A 6 6.97 -30.79 11.35
CA VAL A 6 5.71 -30.21 10.84
C VAL A 6 5.64 -28.74 11.21
N PHE A 7 5.88 -28.38 12.48
CA PHE A 7 5.91 -26.99 12.95
C PHE A 7 6.89 -26.15 12.12
N ASN A 8 8.14 -26.59 12.00
CA ASN A 8 9.16 -25.86 11.24
C ASN A 8 8.82 -25.68 9.75
N VAL A 9 8.13 -26.63 9.13
CA VAL A 9 7.67 -26.51 7.74
C VAL A 9 6.51 -25.50 7.64
N PHE A 10 5.51 -25.59 8.52
CA PHE A 10 4.36 -24.68 8.51
C PHE A 10 4.74 -23.23 8.81
N PHE A 11 5.83 -23.03 9.54
CA PHE A 11 6.37 -21.72 9.90
C PHE A 11 7.56 -21.29 9.04
N ASN A 12 7.84 -22.01 7.94
CA ASN A 12 8.86 -21.63 6.99
C ASN A 12 8.36 -20.56 6.01
N GLN A 13 9.09 -19.44 5.90
CA GLN A 13 8.74 -18.33 5.01
C GLN A 13 8.52 -18.74 3.54
N TYR A 14 9.33 -19.66 3.02
CA TYR A 14 9.23 -20.10 1.62
C TYR A 14 8.00 -20.97 1.44
N PHE A 15 7.79 -21.91 2.36
CA PHE A 15 6.60 -22.77 2.33
C PHE A 15 5.32 -21.93 2.35
N LEU A 16 5.22 -20.97 3.28
CA LEU A 16 4.07 -20.08 3.39
C LEU A 16 3.87 -19.23 2.13
N LEU A 17 4.95 -18.69 1.56
CA LEU A 17 4.89 -17.90 0.34
C LEU A 17 4.40 -18.72 -0.86
N PHE A 18 4.98 -19.91 -1.10
CA PHE A 18 4.58 -20.77 -2.20
C PHE A 18 3.18 -21.35 -2.01
N LEU A 19 2.81 -21.73 -0.78
CA LEU A 19 1.45 -22.18 -0.44
C LEU A 19 0.43 -21.09 -0.71
N THR A 20 0.71 -19.87 -0.24
CA THR A 20 -0.16 -18.70 -0.46
C THR A 20 -0.29 -18.39 -1.95
N ALA A 21 0.82 -18.35 -2.70
CA ALA A 21 0.78 -18.11 -4.14
C ALA A 21 -0.01 -19.20 -4.88
N ALA A 22 0.16 -20.47 -4.51
CA ALA A 22 -0.56 -21.59 -5.12
C ALA A 22 -2.07 -21.52 -4.84
N LEU A 23 -2.45 -21.35 -3.56
CA LEU A 23 -3.86 -21.18 -3.17
C LEU A 23 -4.46 -19.91 -3.78
N GLY A 24 -3.69 -18.83 -3.81
CA GLY A 24 -4.07 -17.56 -4.42
C GLY A 24 -4.30 -17.64 -5.91
N TYR A 25 -3.48 -18.43 -6.62
CA TYR A 25 -3.70 -18.73 -8.02
C TYR A 25 -4.96 -19.56 -8.26
N LEU A 26 -5.19 -20.58 -7.40
CA LEU A 26 -6.41 -21.40 -7.47
C LEU A 26 -7.67 -20.56 -7.21
N LEU A 27 -7.66 -19.75 -6.14
CA LEU A 27 -8.72 -18.80 -5.83
C LEU A 27 -8.90 -17.78 -6.97
N GLY A 28 -7.79 -17.33 -7.55
CA GLY A 28 -7.72 -16.47 -8.73
C GLY A 28 -8.49 -17.00 -9.94
N LYS A 29 -8.45 -18.32 -10.14
CA LYS A 29 -9.13 -19.02 -11.23
C LYS A 29 -10.60 -19.30 -10.99
N VAL A 30 -11.08 -19.17 -9.75
CA VAL A 30 -12.50 -19.37 -9.46
C VAL A 30 -13.32 -18.33 -10.22
N LYS A 31 -14.21 -18.82 -11.08
CA LYS A 31 -15.07 -17.99 -11.92
C LYS A 31 -16.48 -17.95 -11.36
N ILE A 32 -16.91 -16.77 -10.90
CA ILE A 32 -18.28 -16.53 -10.45
C ILE A 32 -18.96 -15.63 -11.49
N LYS A 33 -19.76 -16.21 -12.40
CA LYS A 33 -20.31 -15.47 -13.56
C LYS A 33 -19.20 -14.79 -14.40
N SER A 34 -19.16 -13.46 -14.45
CA SER A 34 -18.16 -12.66 -15.17
C SER A 34 -16.97 -12.24 -14.29
N PHE A 35 -16.93 -12.71 -13.04
CA PHE A 35 -15.91 -12.41 -12.05
C PHE A 35 -14.83 -13.49 -12.03
N THR A 36 -13.56 -13.06 -12.11
CA THR A 36 -12.37 -13.89 -11.85
C THR A 36 -11.35 -12.99 -11.19
N LEU A 37 -10.76 -13.42 -10.06
CA LEU A 37 -9.77 -12.62 -9.33
C LEU A 37 -8.42 -12.56 -10.07
N GLY A 38 -8.06 -13.58 -10.85
CA GLY A 38 -6.75 -13.65 -11.51
C GLY A 38 -5.61 -13.66 -10.48
N SER A 39 -4.48 -13.02 -10.78
CA SER A 39 -3.33 -12.97 -9.87
C SER A 39 -3.60 -12.23 -8.55
N THR A 40 -4.68 -11.46 -8.45
CA THR A 40 -5.04 -10.78 -7.21
C THR A 40 -5.58 -11.74 -6.15
N GLY A 41 -5.94 -12.97 -6.50
CA GLY A 41 -6.27 -14.02 -5.51
C GLY A 41 -5.14 -14.26 -4.48
N GLY A 42 -3.89 -13.92 -4.83
CA GLY A 42 -2.75 -13.91 -3.91
C GLY A 42 -2.94 -13.00 -2.70
N ILE A 43 -3.52 -11.80 -2.85
CA ILE A 43 -3.69 -10.89 -1.71
C ILE A 43 -4.75 -11.41 -0.73
N PHE A 44 -5.85 -11.96 -1.23
CA PHE A 44 -6.94 -12.49 -0.39
C PHE A 44 -6.50 -13.73 0.40
N THR A 45 -5.82 -14.65 -0.27
CA THR A 45 -5.24 -15.83 0.40
C THR A 45 -4.12 -15.45 1.35
N GLY A 46 -3.29 -14.48 0.97
CA GLY A 46 -2.24 -13.95 1.84
C GLY A 46 -2.82 -13.31 3.09
N ILE A 47 -3.88 -12.49 3.00
CA ILE A 47 -4.52 -11.89 4.17
C ILE A 47 -5.02 -12.98 5.13
N LEU A 48 -5.70 -14.00 4.60
CA LEU A 48 -6.22 -15.11 5.40
C LEU A 48 -5.10 -15.89 6.10
N ILE A 49 -4.06 -16.28 5.35
CA ILE A 49 -2.94 -17.06 5.89
C ILE A 49 -2.09 -16.21 6.84
N GLY A 50 -1.83 -14.95 6.51
CA GLY A 50 -1.09 -14.02 7.37
C GLY A 50 -1.80 -13.78 8.69
N TRP A 51 -3.12 -13.54 8.67
CA TRP A 51 -3.93 -13.45 9.89
C TRP A 51 -3.88 -14.74 10.70
N LEU A 52 -4.07 -15.89 10.06
CA LEU A 52 -4.03 -17.20 10.72
C LEU A 52 -2.68 -17.45 11.39
N MET A 53 -1.57 -17.24 10.67
CA MET A 53 -0.23 -17.55 11.16
C MET A 53 0.19 -16.65 12.33
N VAL A 54 -0.12 -15.34 12.27
CA VAL A 54 0.16 -14.44 13.40
C VAL A 54 -0.74 -14.77 14.60
N THR A 55 -2.01 -15.12 14.36
CA THR A 55 -2.92 -15.53 15.45
C THR A 55 -2.44 -16.81 16.12
N LEU A 56 -1.97 -17.79 15.34
CA LEU A 56 -1.38 -19.01 15.86
C LEU A 56 -0.07 -18.74 16.61
N ALA A 57 0.77 -17.84 16.10
CA ALA A 57 2.02 -17.45 16.75
C ALA A 57 1.78 -16.75 18.10
N ASN A 58 0.77 -15.87 18.18
CA ASN A 58 0.37 -15.21 19.44
C ASN A 58 -0.18 -16.21 20.48
N GLY A 59 -0.68 -17.36 20.05
CA GLY A 59 -1.17 -18.42 20.92
C GLY A 59 -0.08 -19.33 21.50
N VAL A 60 1.20 -19.15 21.14
CA VAL A 60 2.30 -19.99 21.61
C VAL A 60 2.78 -19.49 22.99
N PRO A 61 2.73 -20.31 24.06
CA PRO A 61 3.20 -19.91 25.39
C PRO A 61 4.71 -19.65 25.43
N GLU A 62 5.15 -18.74 26.30
CA GLU A 62 6.58 -18.40 26.50
C GLU A 62 7.43 -19.61 26.94
N THR A 63 6.79 -20.62 27.52
CA THR A 63 7.42 -21.86 27.99
C THR A 63 7.66 -22.90 26.89
N ASP A 64 7.15 -22.67 25.67
CA ASP A 64 7.32 -23.60 24.56
C ASP A 64 8.67 -23.38 23.85
N SER A 65 9.33 -24.49 23.50
CA SER A 65 10.53 -24.52 22.65
C SER A 65 10.35 -23.79 21.30
N HIS A 66 9.12 -23.61 20.85
CA HIS A 66 8.77 -22.97 19.60
C HIS A 66 8.49 -21.46 19.72
N PHE A 67 8.50 -20.89 20.93
CA PHE A 67 8.17 -19.48 21.18
C PHE A 67 9.05 -18.51 20.39
N THR A 68 10.36 -18.75 20.32
CA THR A 68 11.29 -17.89 19.57
C THR A 68 11.00 -17.89 18.07
N THR A 69 10.58 -19.03 17.50
CA THR A 69 10.19 -19.12 16.09
C THR A 69 8.87 -18.41 15.84
N ALA A 70 7.91 -18.55 16.76
CA ALA A 70 6.62 -17.85 16.71
C ALA A 70 6.81 -16.32 16.79
N GLN A 71 7.65 -15.82 17.72
CA GLN A 71 7.93 -14.39 17.83
C GLN A 71 8.60 -13.80 16.59
N LYS A 72 9.52 -14.53 15.94
CA LYS A 72 10.12 -14.09 14.68
C LYS A 72 9.10 -13.87 13.56
N LEU A 73 7.97 -14.58 13.59
CA LEU A 73 6.91 -14.48 12.59
C LEU A 73 5.88 -13.40 12.90
N ILE A 74 5.65 -13.13 14.19
CA ILE A 74 4.87 -11.97 14.63
C ILE A 74 5.53 -10.70 14.10
N GLY A 75 6.88 -10.66 14.06
CA GLY A 75 7.65 -9.52 13.57
C GLY A 75 7.50 -8.30 14.48
N ASP A 76 7.82 -7.12 13.95
CA ASP A 76 7.57 -5.86 14.65
C ASP A 76 6.07 -5.51 14.58
N SER A 77 5.57 -4.71 15.51
CA SER A 77 4.14 -4.32 15.67
C SER A 77 3.47 -3.76 14.39
N SER A 78 4.24 -3.48 13.34
CA SER A 78 3.82 -2.88 12.08
C SER A 78 4.07 -3.76 10.84
N THR A 79 4.70 -4.94 10.94
CA THR A 79 4.89 -5.86 9.80
C THR A 79 5.12 -7.28 10.32
N SER A 80 4.36 -8.27 9.81
CA SER A 80 4.63 -9.66 10.20
C SER A 80 5.98 -10.10 9.63
N GLY A 81 6.79 -10.77 10.45
CA GLY A 81 8.09 -11.33 10.07
C GLY A 81 7.97 -12.60 9.21
N ILE A 82 6.79 -12.87 8.66
CA ILE A 82 6.49 -14.08 7.88
C ILE A 82 7.32 -14.14 6.59
N VAL A 83 7.53 -13.01 5.94
CA VAL A 83 8.30 -12.93 4.70
C VAL A 83 9.30 -11.79 4.78
N ASP A 84 10.54 -12.08 4.40
CA ASP A 84 11.58 -11.05 4.31
C ASP A 84 11.18 -9.92 3.32
N PRO A 85 11.32 -8.64 3.73
CA PRO A 85 10.96 -7.49 2.88
C PRO A 85 11.68 -7.44 1.52
N GLY A 86 12.86 -8.06 1.41
CA GLY A 86 13.62 -8.19 0.17
C GLY A 86 12.87 -8.97 -0.91
N PHE A 87 12.10 -10.01 -0.54
CA PHE A 87 11.26 -10.74 -1.50
C PHE A 87 10.17 -9.86 -2.09
N MET A 88 9.56 -8.99 -1.27
CA MET A 88 8.53 -8.06 -1.76
C MET A 88 9.10 -7.17 -2.88
N ASN A 89 10.27 -6.58 -2.65
CA ASN A 89 10.95 -5.74 -3.64
C ASN A 89 11.35 -6.52 -4.89
N PHE A 90 11.87 -7.74 -4.72
CA PHE A 90 12.27 -8.61 -5.83
C PHE A 90 11.12 -8.90 -6.79
N PHE A 91 9.97 -9.37 -6.29
CA PHE A 91 8.83 -9.68 -7.13
C PHE A 91 8.15 -8.43 -7.70
N LEU A 92 8.16 -7.32 -6.96
CA LEU A 92 7.70 -6.02 -7.44
C LEU A 92 8.51 -5.52 -8.65
N ILE A 93 9.84 -5.60 -8.59
CA ILE A 93 10.73 -5.20 -9.69
C ILE A 93 10.48 -6.05 -10.94
N ILE A 94 10.36 -7.37 -10.78
CA ILE A 94 10.07 -8.29 -11.89
C ILE A 94 8.72 -7.90 -12.53
N PHE A 95 7.71 -7.65 -11.72
CA PHE A 95 6.40 -7.21 -12.19
C PHE A 95 6.49 -5.91 -12.98
N ILE A 96 7.14 -4.87 -12.44
CA ILE A 96 7.25 -3.55 -13.08
C ILE A 96 8.04 -3.63 -14.39
N ALA A 97 9.18 -4.32 -14.39
CA ALA A 97 10.01 -4.48 -15.59
C ALA A 97 9.24 -5.20 -16.70
N ALA A 98 8.55 -6.29 -16.36
CA ALA A 98 7.75 -7.04 -17.33
C ALA A 98 6.54 -6.25 -17.84
N ALA A 99 5.87 -5.51 -16.96
CA ALA A 99 4.77 -4.61 -17.33
C ALA A 99 5.27 -3.49 -18.27
N GLY A 100 6.35 -2.79 -17.91
CA GLY A 100 6.92 -1.73 -18.72
C GLY A 100 7.37 -2.20 -20.11
N LEU A 101 8.07 -3.34 -20.18
CA LEU A 101 8.53 -3.92 -21.46
C LEU A 101 7.39 -4.43 -22.33
N GLY A 102 6.33 -4.96 -21.71
CA GLY A 102 5.15 -5.45 -22.42
C GLY A 102 4.29 -4.31 -22.97
N VAL A 103 4.25 -3.20 -22.24
CA VAL A 103 3.45 -2.03 -22.59
C VAL A 103 4.18 -1.14 -23.62
N GLY A 104 5.48 -0.88 -23.43
CA GLY A 104 6.25 0.02 -24.29
C GLY A 104 6.23 -0.37 -25.78
N ARG A 105 6.22 -1.67 -26.08
CA ARG A 105 6.14 -2.19 -27.47
C ARG A 105 4.83 -1.87 -28.18
N LYS A 106 3.76 -1.58 -27.44
CA LYS A 106 2.44 -1.25 -27.98
C LYS A 106 2.26 0.27 -28.18
N ILE A 107 2.92 1.09 -27.38
CA ILE A 107 2.77 2.56 -27.36
C ILE A 107 2.92 3.19 -28.76
N ARG A 108 3.97 2.84 -29.52
CA ARG A 108 4.25 3.44 -30.84
C ARG A 108 3.18 3.14 -31.91
N LYS A 109 2.56 1.96 -31.89
CA LYS A 109 1.49 1.60 -32.83
C LYS A 109 0.13 2.15 -32.41
N VAL A 110 -0.07 2.27 -31.10
CA VAL A 110 -1.34 2.63 -30.48
C VAL A 110 -1.61 4.14 -30.50
N LEU A 111 -0.57 4.98 -30.43
CA LEU A 111 -0.70 6.44 -30.51
C LEU A 111 -1.35 6.93 -31.82
N ASN A 112 -1.22 6.16 -32.91
CA ASN A 112 -1.68 6.57 -34.25
C ASN A 112 -3.18 6.29 -34.52
N LEU A 113 -3.91 5.59 -33.63
CA LEU A 113 -5.32 5.21 -33.84
C LEU A 113 -6.17 5.63 -32.64
N THR A 114 -6.77 6.83 -32.68
CA THR A 114 -7.64 7.36 -31.60
C THR A 114 -6.95 7.51 -30.23
N GLY A 115 -5.62 7.33 -30.18
CA GLY A 115 -4.83 7.12 -28.97
C GLY A 115 -4.86 8.29 -28.01
N VAL A 116 -4.82 9.54 -28.51
CA VAL A 116 -4.80 10.74 -27.65
C VAL A 116 -5.98 10.78 -26.68
N LYS A 117 -7.17 10.39 -27.12
CA LYS A 117 -8.36 10.37 -26.24
C LYS A 117 -8.22 9.36 -25.10
N LEU A 118 -7.63 8.21 -25.39
CA LEU A 118 -7.41 7.12 -24.42
C LEU A 118 -6.23 7.43 -23.49
N VAL A 119 -5.20 8.15 -24.00
CA VAL A 119 -4.09 8.70 -23.21
C VAL A 119 -4.63 9.68 -22.17
N VAL A 120 -5.51 10.61 -22.59
CA VAL A 120 -6.14 11.57 -21.68
C VAL A 120 -6.91 10.86 -20.56
N ILE A 121 -7.69 9.82 -20.87
CA ILE A 121 -8.37 9.03 -19.84
C ILE A 121 -7.37 8.34 -18.89
N GLY A 122 -6.28 7.78 -19.45
CA GLY A 122 -5.22 7.15 -18.66
C GLY A 122 -4.55 8.10 -17.67
N ILE A 123 -4.42 9.39 -18.01
CA ILE A 123 -3.80 10.40 -17.14
C ILE A 123 -4.81 11.01 -16.17
N ILE A 124 -6.03 11.30 -16.64
CA ILE A 124 -7.01 12.05 -15.86
C ILE A 124 -7.53 11.26 -14.65
N ILE A 125 -7.68 9.95 -14.77
CA ILE A 125 -8.13 9.10 -13.65
C ILE A 125 -7.14 9.23 -12.47
N PRO A 126 -5.82 8.99 -12.64
CA PRO A 126 -4.82 9.22 -11.60
C PRO A 126 -4.85 10.63 -11.00
N VAL A 127 -5.03 11.66 -11.83
CA VAL A 127 -5.07 13.05 -11.40
C VAL A 127 -6.30 13.33 -10.55
N ILE A 128 -7.48 12.92 -10.99
CA ILE A 128 -8.73 13.09 -10.23
C ILE A 128 -8.66 12.32 -8.92
N SER A 129 -8.21 11.07 -8.96
CA SER A 129 -8.02 10.28 -7.75
C SER A 129 -7.08 11.00 -6.77
N MET A 130 -5.97 11.59 -7.24
CA MET A 130 -5.04 12.33 -6.38
C MET A 130 -5.68 13.57 -5.78
N VAL A 131 -6.47 14.32 -6.56
CA VAL A 131 -7.22 15.48 -6.06
C VAL A 131 -8.21 15.06 -4.97
N LEU A 132 -8.93 13.95 -5.16
CA LEU A 132 -9.85 13.43 -4.15
C LEU A 132 -9.10 12.92 -2.91
N THR A 133 -7.94 12.30 -3.10
CA THR A 133 -7.04 11.89 -2.02
C THR A 133 -6.57 13.08 -1.18
N PHE A 134 -6.35 14.26 -1.76
CA PHE A 134 -6.12 15.49 -0.97
C PHE A 134 -7.33 15.92 -0.15
N GLY A 135 -8.53 15.77 -0.71
CA GLY A 135 -9.76 15.96 0.05
C GLY A 135 -9.81 15.03 1.25
N CYS A 136 -9.52 13.74 1.03
CA CYS A 136 -9.42 12.75 2.11
C CYS A 136 -8.37 13.15 3.15
N LEU A 137 -7.20 13.68 2.76
CA LEU A 137 -6.17 14.15 3.70
C LEU A 137 -6.71 15.20 4.69
N LYS A 138 -7.59 16.10 4.24
CA LYS A 138 -8.20 17.14 5.08
C LYS A 138 -9.38 16.63 5.92
N LEU A 139 -10.15 15.67 5.41
CA LEU A 139 -11.28 15.08 6.14
C LEU A 139 -10.84 13.98 7.12
N ALA A 140 -9.70 13.34 6.87
CA ALA A 140 -9.26 12.19 7.64
C ALA A 140 -9.01 12.48 9.13
N PRO A 141 -8.47 13.64 9.56
CA PRO A 141 -8.41 13.98 10.98
C PRO A 141 -9.78 13.99 11.66
N SER A 142 -10.83 14.45 10.98
CA SER A 142 -12.20 14.49 11.51
C SER A 142 -12.89 13.13 11.52
N LEU A 143 -12.50 12.21 10.63
CA LEU A 143 -13.13 10.90 10.48
C LEU A 143 -12.38 9.76 11.19
N MET A 144 -11.05 9.89 11.34
CA MET A 144 -10.17 8.87 11.91
C MET A 144 -9.61 9.27 13.29
N GLY A 145 -9.86 10.51 13.74
CA GLY A 145 -9.38 11.02 15.03
C GLY A 145 -7.85 10.93 15.16
N SER A 146 -7.36 10.54 16.33
CA SER A 146 -5.93 10.35 16.62
C SER A 146 -5.29 9.12 15.95
N ASN A 147 -6.07 8.26 15.28
CA ASN A 147 -5.56 7.07 14.56
C ASN A 147 -5.18 7.36 13.10
N TYR A 148 -5.12 8.64 12.74
CA TYR A 148 -4.80 9.09 11.40
C TYR A 148 -3.29 9.16 11.16
N SER A 149 -2.83 8.55 10.06
CA SER A 149 -1.48 8.77 9.54
C SER A 149 -1.58 9.15 8.07
N GLY A 150 -0.95 10.26 7.66
CA GLY A 150 -0.98 10.68 6.25
C GLY A 150 -0.36 9.65 5.30
N TYR A 151 0.56 8.81 5.79
CA TYR A 151 1.10 7.68 5.02
C TYR A 151 0.02 6.65 4.66
N SER A 152 -1.00 6.47 5.51
CA SER A 152 -2.15 5.59 5.20
C SER A 152 -2.90 6.06 3.95
N ILE A 153 -2.97 7.37 3.71
CA ILE A 153 -3.64 7.98 2.56
C ILE A 153 -2.87 7.69 1.26
N SER A 154 -1.53 7.62 1.31
CA SER A 154 -0.72 7.17 0.17
C SER A 154 -0.99 5.70 -0.19
N GLY A 155 -1.12 4.85 0.82
CA GLY A 155 -1.48 3.44 0.64
C GLY A 155 -2.90 3.27 0.10
N MET A 156 -3.83 4.05 0.63
CA MET A 156 -5.21 4.10 0.17
C MET A 156 -5.33 4.55 -1.29
N TYR A 157 -4.61 5.60 -1.70
CA TYR A 157 -4.60 6.08 -3.10
C TYR A 157 -4.16 5.00 -4.08
N SER A 158 -3.03 4.34 -3.76
CA SER A 158 -2.50 3.28 -4.60
C SER A 158 -3.39 2.03 -4.59
N GLY A 159 -3.97 1.68 -3.45
CA GLY A 159 -4.87 0.54 -3.30
C GLY A 159 -6.22 0.74 -3.99
N SER A 160 -6.86 1.91 -3.83
CA SER A 160 -8.17 2.20 -4.44
C SER A 160 -8.14 2.11 -5.96
N MET A 161 -7.03 2.56 -6.56
CA MET A 161 -6.79 2.44 -7.99
C MET A 161 -6.16 1.10 -8.40
N THR A 162 -6.03 0.12 -7.51
CA THR A 162 -5.32 -1.15 -7.77
C THR A 162 -3.91 -0.98 -8.38
N ASN A 163 -3.27 0.17 -8.13
CA ASN A 163 -2.01 0.56 -8.75
C ASN A 163 -0.82 0.16 -7.90
N THR A 164 -0.32 -1.03 -8.17
CA THR A 164 0.87 -1.59 -7.54
C THR A 164 2.16 -0.79 -7.79
N ALA A 165 2.28 -0.08 -8.92
CA ALA A 165 3.45 0.74 -9.21
C ALA A 165 3.48 2.01 -8.36
N ALA A 166 2.32 2.64 -8.11
CA ALA A 166 2.20 3.75 -7.17
C ALA A 166 2.61 3.33 -5.75
N PHE A 167 2.08 2.20 -5.29
CA PHE A 167 2.42 1.62 -3.99
C PHE A 167 3.93 1.36 -3.87
N GLY A 168 4.51 0.71 -4.87
CA GLY A 168 5.94 0.45 -4.93
C GLY A 168 6.77 1.74 -4.86
N ASN A 169 6.32 2.78 -5.54
CA ASN A 169 7.00 4.07 -5.51
C ASN A 169 6.89 4.74 -4.12
N SER A 170 5.74 4.66 -3.45
CA SER A 170 5.61 5.14 -2.05
C SER A 170 6.60 4.43 -1.12
N MET A 171 6.76 3.11 -1.25
CA MET A 171 7.72 2.33 -0.45
C MET A 171 9.16 2.80 -0.69
N ALA A 172 9.48 3.04 -1.95
CA ALA A 172 10.82 3.41 -2.35
C ALA A 172 11.16 4.87 -2.01
N VAL A 173 10.18 5.78 -2.01
CA VAL A 173 10.35 7.15 -1.51
C VAL A 173 10.64 7.13 0.00
N ILE A 174 9.91 6.33 0.79
CA ILE A 174 10.20 6.18 2.22
C ILE A 174 11.63 5.66 2.42
N ASN A 175 12.06 4.65 1.65
CA ASN A 175 13.42 4.09 1.73
C ASN A 175 14.55 5.10 1.46
N ASN A 176 14.33 6.05 0.55
CA ASN A 176 15.42 6.91 0.05
C ASN A 176 15.66 8.18 0.88
N ASN A 177 14.84 8.42 1.92
CA ASN A 177 14.78 9.67 2.67
C ASN A 177 15.04 9.48 4.18
N GLU A 178 15.89 8.51 4.55
CA GLU A 178 16.28 8.30 5.96
C GLU A 178 16.87 9.55 6.63
N GLU A 179 17.79 10.25 5.96
CA GLU A 179 18.39 11.50 6.46
C GLU A 179 17.34 12.58 6.70
N PHE A 180 16.36 12.69 5.80
CA PHE A 180 15.25 13.62 5.98
C PHE A 180 14.46 13.32 7.26
N TYR A 181 14.17 12.04 7.55
CA TYR A 181 13.44 11.69 8.76
C TYR A 181 14.24 12.00 10.03
N LYS A 182 15.57 11.82 10.01
CA LYS A 182 16.44 12.21 11.13
C LYS A 182 16.42 13.73 11.33
N GLU A 183 16.50 14.50 10.25
CA GLU A 183 16.49 15.97 10.30
C GLU A 183 15.12 16.52 10.72
N ALA A 184 14.03 16.00 10.15
CA ALA A 184 12.66 16.36 10.51
C ALA A 184 12.39 16.05 11.99
N TYR A 185 12.86 14.90 12.48
CA TYR A 185 12.76 14.56 13.90
C TYR A 185 13.60 15.51 14.78
N ALA A 186 14.82 15.85 14.38
CA ALA A 186 15.66 16.76 15.16
C ALA A 186 15.04 18.17 15.29
N ASN A 187 14.40 18.63 14.22
CA ASN A 187 13.85 19.97 14.07
C ASN A 187 12.39 20.13 14.54
N THR A 188 11.67 19.04 14.81
CA THR A 188 10.29 19.13 15.34
C THR A 188 10.27 19.54 16.81
N ASP A 189 9.16 20.11 17.24
CA ASP A 189 8.90 20.43 18.64
C ASP A 189 8.78 19.17 19.51
N LEU A 190 8.76 19.36 20.84
CA LEU A 190 8.68 18.26 21.79
C LEU A 190 7.45 17.37 21.54
N ASP A 191 6.33 17.97 21.16
CA ASP A 191 5.08 17.26 20.85
C ASP A 191 5.26 16.33 19.64
N GLY A 192 5.85 16.81 18.55
CA GLY A 192 6.17 15.96 17.41
C GLY A 192 7.20 14.87 17.73
N LYS A 193 8.16 15.13 18.64
CA LYS A 193 9.12 14.12 19.08
C LYS A 193 8.46 13.02 19.92
N VAL A 194 7.53 13.39 20.80
CA VAL A 194 6.70 12.46 21.59
C VAL A 194 5.85 11.59 20.67
N ASP A 195 5.19 12.17 19.68
CA ASP A 195 4.35 11.45 18.72
C ASP A 195 5.18 10.46 17.88
N ALA A 196 6.34 10.89 17.38
CA ALA A 196 7.26 10.04 16.63
C ALA A 196 7.77 8.87 17.48
N TRP A 197 8.07 9.11 18.77
CA TRP A 197 8.47 8.05 19.71
C TRP A 197 7.34 7.07 20.01
N ALA A 198 6.14 7.56 20.32
CA ALA A 198 4.97 6.72 20.54
C ALA A 198 4.70 5.81 19.32
N PHE A 199 4.79 6.39 18.12
CA PHE A 199 4.68 5.65 16.87
C PHE A 199 5.79 4.60 16.72
N LEU A 200 7.06 4.93 16.98
CA LEU A 200 8.23 4.04 16.86
C LEU A 200 8.17 2.81 17.77
N TYR A 201 7.48 2.88 18.91
CA TYR A 201 7.33 1.75 19.84
C TYR A 201 5.93 1.12 19.86
N GLY A 202 5.05 1.54 18.94
CA GLY A 202 3.90 0.73 18.54
C GLY A 202 2.66 0.93 19.39
N LYS A 203 2.62 2.02 20.16
CA LYS A 203 1.40 2.49 20.81
C LYS A 203 0.91 3.74 20.09
N THR A 204 -0.20 3.63 19.37
CA THR A 204 -1.01 4.79 19.05
C THR A 204 -1.65 5.30 20.34
N MET A 205 -1.98 6.60 20.43
CA MET A 205 -2.66 7.23 21.57
C MET A 205 -4.06 6.65 21.91
N THR A 206 -4.38 5.45 21.44
CA THR A 206 -5.67 4.77 21.52
C THR A 206 -5.60 3.43 22.24
N ASP A 207 -4.41 3.00 22.68
CA ASP A 207 -4.21 1.81 23.52
C ASP A 207 -4.18 2.19 25.02
N GLU A 208 -5.08 3.12 25.40
CA GLU A 208 -5.24 3.68 26.75
C GLU A 208 -5.49 2.58 27.80
N GLU A 209 -6.27 1.55 27.46
CA GLU A 209 -6.64 0.48 28.39
C GLU A 209 -5.46 -0.46 28.72
N GLY A 210 -4.62 -0.81 27.74
CA GLY A 210 -3.52 -1.76 27.94
C GLY A 210 -2.37 -1.19 28.78
N VAL A 211 -2.09 0.10 28.64
CA VAL A 211 -1.03 0.78 29.41
C VAL A 211 -1.48 1.03 30.85
N THR A 212 -2.70 1.51 31.01
CA THR A 212 -3.29 1.84 32.30
C THR A 212 -3.50 0.55 33.12
N ALA A 213 -4.02 -0.52 32.51
CA ALA A 213 -4.18 -1.81 33.19
C ALA A 213 -2.85 -2.44 33.65
N SER A 214 -1.75 -2.22 32.93
CA SER A 214 -0.44 -2.75 33.33
C SER A 214 0.14 -2.02 34.54
N LEU A 215 -0.08 -0.70 34.66
CA LEU A 215 0.34 0.07 35.83
C LEU A 215 -0.59 -0.13 37.03
N GLU A 216 -1.89 -0.15 36.77
CA GLU A 216 -2.89 -0.37 37.79
C GLU A 216 -2.73 -1.74 38.43
N ASN A 217 -2.38 -2.79 37.68
CA ASN A 217 -2.07 -4.09 38.27
C ASN A 217 -0.79 -4.10 39.13
N GLN A 218 0.19 -3.27 38.81
CA GLN A 218 1.46 -3.22 39.55
C GLN A 218 1.34 -2.42 40.87
N TYR A 219 0.39 -1.47 40.96
CA TYR A 219 0.17 -0.59 42.12
C TYR A 219 -1.29 -0.61 42.64
N ALA A 220 -2.02 -1.69 42.36
CA ALA A 220 -3.47 -1.82 42.54
C ALA A 220 -3.93 -1.49 43.97
N GLU A 221 -3.19 -1.96 44.98
CA GLU A 221 -3.56 -1.81 46.39
C GLU A 221 -3.52 -0.35 46.86
N GLU A 222 -2.59 0.46 46.36
CA GLU A 222 -2.40 1.85 46.77
C GLU A 222 -3.28 2.85 46.00
N LEU A 223 -3.68 2.49 44.77
CA LEU A 223 -4.57 3.29 43.93
C LEU A 223 -6.05 3.02 44.25
N ALA A 224 -6.40 1.82 44.71
CA ALA A 224 -7.76 1.45 45.12
C ALA A 224 -8.28 2.22 46.35
N ALA A 225 -7.38 2.77 47.17
CA ALA A 225 -7.73 3.57 48.35
C ALA A 225 -8.10 5.03 48.05
N ILE A 226 -7.93 5.48 46.79
CA ILE A 226 -8.17 6.86 46.37
C ILE A 226 -9.47 6.92 45.57
N SER A 227 -10.51 7.48 46.17
CA SER A 227 -11.84 7.61 45.53
C SER A 227 -11.95 8.80 44.55
N ASN A 228 -10.98 9.72 44.55
CA ASN A 228 -10.95 10.91 43.71
C ASN A 228 -9.99 10.70 42.51
N GLU A 229 -10.52 10.77 41.28
CA GLU A 229 -9.75 10.60 40.04
C GLU A 229 -8.58 11.59 39.91
N THR A 230 -8.74 12.83 40.37
CA THR A 230 -7.70 13.86 40.31
C THR A 230 -6.51 13.52 41.21
N ALA A 231 -6.78 13.08 42.44
CA ALA A 231 -5.74 12.66 43.39
C ALA A 231 -5.03 11.36 42.95
N ARG A 232 -5.74 10.50 42.21
CA ARG A 232 -5.17 9.26 41.65
C ARG A 232 -4.18 9.58 40.52
N ALA A 233 -4.49 10.56 39.67
CA ALA A 233 -3.60 11.05 38.62
C ALA A 233 -2.34 11.73 39.20
N GLU A 234 -2.48 12.58 40.22
CA GLU A 234 -1.35 13.24 40.89
C GLU A 234 -0.37 12.25 41.53
N LYS A 235 -0.89 11.20 42.17
CA LYS A 235 -0.04 10.16 42.79
C LYS A 235 0.69 9.31 41.74
N LEU A 236 0.04 9.01 40.62
CA LEU A 236 0.68 8.32 39.49
C LEU A 236 1.83 9.16 38.91
N ALA A 237 1.65 10.48 38.80
CA ALA A 237 2.69 11.40 38.35
C ALA A 237 3.89 11.47 39.32
N ALA A 238 3.65 11.47 40.63
CA ALA A 238 4.71 11.45 41.63
C ALA A 238 5.57 10.17 41.58
N TYR A 239 4.95 9.01 41.36
CA TYR A 239 5.66 7.74 41.22
C TYR A 239 6.52 7.67 39.96
N VAL A 240 6.02 8.20 38.85
CA VAL A 240 6.81 8.33 37.63
C VAL A 240 8.05 9.19 37.93
N SER A 241 7.91 10.32 38.62
CA SER A 241 9.03 11.19 38.98
C SER A 241 10.10 10.50 39.85
N GLU A 242 9.69 9.74 40.88
CA GLU A 242 10.61 9.03 41.77
C GLU A 242 11.37 7.90 41.05
N PHE A 243 10.69 7.11 40.21
CA PHE A 243 11.31 6.04 39.42
C PHE A 243 12.38 6.56 38.46
N MET A 244 12.13 7.72 37.83
CA MET A 244 13.08 8.36 36.91
C MET A 244 14.31 8.93 37.63
N SER A 245 14.17 9.31 38.91
CA SER A 245 15.29 9.82 39.71
C SER A 245 16.29 8.74 40.17
N THR A 246 15.93 7.45 40.04
CA THR A 246 16.70 6.32 40.59
C THR A 246 17.36 5.42 39.54
N HIS A 247 17.10 5.62 38.25
CA HIS A 247 17.63 4.79 37.15
C HIS A 247 18.37 5.62 36.10
N SER A 248 19.49 5.12 35.57
CA SER A 248 20.30 5.84 34.57
C SER A 248 19.78 5.67 33.13
N ALA A 249 20.05 6.65 32.26
CA ALA A 249 19.56 6.66 30.87
C ALA A 249 20.02 5.45 30.03
N GLU A 250 21.22 4.90 30.30
CA GLU A 250 21.77 3.71 29.62
C GLU A 250 21.11 2.40 30.09
N GLU A 251 20.71 2.29 31.36
CA GLU A 251 20.00 1.11 31.89
C GLU A 251 18.55 1.02 31.39
N ILE A 252 17.94 2.19 31.17
CA ILE A 252 16.58 2.37 30.65
C ILE A 252 16.52 1.96 29.16
N THR A 253 17.49 2.39 28.35
CA THR A 253 17.55 2.06 26.91
C THR A 253 18.01 0.63 26.61
N ALA A 254 18.79 0.00 27.49
CA ALA A 254 19.28 -1.38 27.29
C ALA A 254 18.21 -2.47 27.48
N LYS A 255 17.12 -2.19 28.19
CA LYS A 255 16.00 -3.12 28.35
C LYS A 255 14.97 -2.89 27.26
N LYS A 256 15.11 -3.61 26.14
CA LYS A 256 14.26 -3.65 24.92
C LYS A 256 12.73 -3.79 25.11
N ASN A 257 12.18 -3.74 26.34
CA ASN A 257 10.75 -3.90 26.64
C ASN A 257 10.24 -3.26 27.96
N SER A 258 11.00 -2.48 28.73
CA SER A 258 10.49 -1.95 30.04
C SER A 258 10.59 -0.43 30.25
N ALA A 259 11.33 0.30 29.42
CA ALA A 259 11.44 1.76 29.47
C ALA A 259 10.47 2.49 28.52
N GLU A 260 10.11 1.84 27.40
CA GLU A 260 9.20 2.34 26.36
C GLU A 260 7.77 2.58 26.88
N MET A 261 7.46 2.02 28.05
CA MET A 261 6.18 2.11 28.73
C MET A 261 6.06 3.38 29.59
N TYR A 262 7.10 3.80 30.32
CA TYR A 262 7.01 4.86 31.34
C TYR A 262 6.84 6.29 30.80
N ALA A 263 7.32 6.59 29.59
CA ALA A 263 7.12 7.89 28.93
C ALA A 263 5.76 8.00 28.22
N VAL A 264 5.23 6.89 27.69
CA VAL A 264 3.87 6.79 27.14
C VAL A 264 2.83 6.87 28.28
N ILE A 265 3.17 6.36 29.47
CA ILE A 265 2.42 6.45 30.72
C ILE A 265 2.21 7.91 31.19
N ALA A 266 3.22 8.78 31.09
CA ALA A 266 3.10 10.20 31.47
C ALA A 266 2.19 10.99 30.51
N VAL A 267 2.14 10.58 29.25
CA VAL A 267 1.33 11.22 28.19
C VAL A 267 -0.15 10.76 28.22
N LEU A 268 -0.43 9.52 28.66
CA LEU A 268 -1.80 8.99 28.85
C LEU A 268 -2.45 9.48 30.17
N ALA A 269 -1.66 9.64 31.24
CA ALA A 269 -2.13 10.18 32.52
C ALA A 269 -2.61 11.64 32.43
N ALA A 270 -2.06 12.42 31.49
CA ALA A 270 -2.48 13.80 31.22
C ALA A 270 -3.77 13.88 30.37
N LYS A 271 -4.20 12.76 29.78
CA LYS A 271 -5.35 12.65 28.87
C LYS A 271 -6.57 11.98 29.52
N SER A 272 -6.36 11.20 30.59
CA SER A 272 -7.40 10.54 31.41
C SER A 272 -8.04 11.44 32.48
N VAL A 273 -7.64 12.71 32.59
CA VAL A 273 -8.37 13.67 33.42
C VAL A 273 -9.63 14.06 32.64
N GLY A 274 -10.75 13.44 33.01
CA GLY A 274 -12.02 13.49 32.29
C GLY A 274 -12.51 14.91 31.93
N GLU A 275 -13.49 14.98 31.02
CA GLU A 275 -14.08 16.20 30.41
C GLU A 275 -14.55 17.31 31.39
N ASN A 276 -14.39 17.15 32.70
CA ASN A 276 -14.86 18.06 33.75
C ASN A 276 -13.75 18.76 34.56
N ALA A 277 -12.46 18.66 34.19
CA ALA A 277 -11.40 19.44 34.85
C ALA A 277 -11.22 20.83 34.24
N ASP A 278 -10.90 21.81 35.10
CA ASP A 278 -10.66 23.21 34.73
C ASP A 278 -9.51 23.31 33.70
N ASP A 279 -9.75 23.93 32.54
CA ASP A 279 -8.88 23.89 31.35
C ASP A 279 -7.43 24.33 31.64
N ALA A 280 -7.24 25.22 32.61
CA ALA A 280 -5.94 25.75 33.02
C ALA A 280 -5.09 24.74 33.82
N ALA A 281 -5.71 23.96 34.71
CA ALA A 281 -5.01 22.94 35.50
C ALA A 281 -4.58 21.76 34.62
N ARG A 282 -5.43 21.42 33.63
CA ARG A 282 -5.11 20.41 32.61
C ARG A 282 -3.91 20.83 31.75
N ALA A 283 -3.87 22.09 31.31
CA ALA A 283 -2.74 22.62 30.54
C ALA A 283 -1.42 22.62 31.34
N ALA A 284 -1.47 22.93 32.65
CA ALA A 284 -0.30 22.93 33.53
C ALA A 284 0.27 21.52 33.76
N ALA A 285 -0.58 20.54 34.07
CA ALA A 285 -0.16 19.15 34.27
C ALA A 285 0.41 18.51 32.99
N ILE A 286 -0.18 18.81 31.83
CA ILE A 286 0.36 18.42 30.52
C ILE A 286 1.75 19.02 30.30
N SER A 287 1.94 20.30 30.62
CA SER A 287 3.22 20.99 30.46
C SER A 287 4.32 20.41 31.35
N GLU A 288 3.98 20.03 32.58
CA GLU A 288 4.93 19.49 33.56
C GLU A 288 5.34 18.05 33.23
N ALA A 289 4.39 17.20 32.82
CA ALA A 289 4.68 15.84 32.35
C ALA A 289 5.52 15.83 31.07
N LYS A 290 5.25 16.76 30.14
CA LYS A 290 6.06 16.95 28.93
C LYS A 290 7.49 17.37 29.27
N ALA A 291 7.67 18.32 30.20
CA ALA A 291 8.98 18.76 30.64
C ALA A 291 9.80 17.63 31.31
N ALA A 292 9.16 16.79 32.14
CA ALA A 292 9.84 15.66 32.80
C ALA A 292 10.20 14.51 31.83
N GLY A 293 9.41 14.28 30.79
CA GLY A 293 9.69 13.28 29.75
C GLY A 293 10.69 13.73 28.69
N ALA A 294 10.90 15.05 28.52
CA ALA A 294 11.75 15.63 27.48
C ALA A 294 13.23 15.21 27.59
N ASP A 295 13.74 15.03 28.81
CA ASP A 295 15.14 14.64 29.06
C ASP A 295 15.45 13.20 28.60
N TYR A 296 14.41 12.37 28.40
CA TYR A 296 14.53 10.96 28.03
C TYR A 296 14.23 10.69 26.55
N ILE A 297 13.72 11.69 25.84
CA ILE A 297 13.53 11.63 24.39
C ILE A 297 14.79 12.18 23.73
N PRO A 298 15.58 11.35 23.01
CA PRO A 298 16.84 11.81 22.43
C PRO A 298 16.59 12.94 21.42
N ALA A 299 17.53 13.88 21.35
CA ALA A 299 17.43 15.00 20.43
C ALA A 299 17.47 14.56 18.94
N THR A 300 18.05 13.39 18.67
CA THR A 300 18.24 12.81 17.34
C THR A 300 17.97 11.31 17.35
N LEU A 301 17.47 10.77 16.24
CA LEU A 301 17.30 9.32 16.07
C LEU A 301 18.63 8.65 15.69
N SER A 302 18.90 7.48 16.28
CA SER A 302 19.94 6.57 15.79
C SER A 302 19.57 5.96 14.43
N ASP A 303 20.55 5.38 13.73
CA ASP A 303 20.32 4.68 12.45
C ASP A 303 19.31 3.53 12.60
N GLU A 304 19.38 2.77 13.69
CA GLU A 304 18.45 1.66 13.97
C GLU A 304 17.03 2.18 14.21
N GLN A 305 16.87 3.27 14.96
CA GLN A 305 15.57 3.90 15.20
C GLN A 305 14.99 4.50 13.91
N ALA A 306 15.79 5.19 13.10
CA ALA A 306 15.34 5.73 11.81
C ALA A 306 14.88 4.60 10.87
N ALA A 307 15.62 3.49 10.81
CA ALA A 307 15.24 2.31 10.03
C ALA A 307 13.92 1.69 10.54
N SER A 308 13.74 1.59 11.85
CA SER A 308 12.50 1.10 12.46
C SER A 308 11.31 2.01 12.15
N LEU A 309 11.47 3.32 12.30
CA LEU A 309 10.45 4.33 11.97
C LEU A 309 9.99 4.23 10.51
N MET A 310 10.95 4.10 9.59
CA MET A 310 10.68 3.87 8.17
C MET A 310 9.95 2.54 7.94
N GLY A 311 10.31 1.49 8.68
CA GLY A 311 9.58 0.23 8.71
C GLY A 311 8.11 0.42 9.05
N LYS A 312 7.81 1.25 10.05
CA LYS A 312 6.43 1.56 10.46
C LYS A 312 5.66 2.38 9.44
N PHE A 313 6.27 3.40 8.84
CA PHE A 313 5.63 4.13 7.74
C PHE A 313 5.30 3.20 6.57
N LYS A 314 6.21 2.28 6.20
CA LYS A 314 5.92 1.26 5.19
C LYS A 314 4.78 0.34 5.61
N GLY A 315 4.76 -0.07 6.87
CA GLY A 315 3.66 -0.85 7.45
C GLY A 315 2.32 -0.15 7.31
N THR A 316 2.25 1.14 7.64
CA THR A 316 1.04 1.95 7.50
C THR A 316 0.56 2.07 6.05
N VAL A 317 1.45 2.38 5.11
CA VAL A 317 1.10 2.45 3.68
C VAL A 317 0.64 1.08 3.18
N SER A 318 1.32 0.00 3.58
CA SER A 318 1.01 -1.37 3.14
C SER A 318 -0.28 -1.91 3.71
N GLY A 319 -0.56 -1.64 4.98
CA GLY A 319 -1.84 -1.96 5.61
C GLY A 319 -2.99 -1.23 4.91
N ALA A 320 -2.85 0.07 4.66
CA ALA A 320 -3.87 0.85 3.95
C ALA A 320 -4.05 0.38 2.49
N TYR A 321 -2.96 0.03 1.80
CA TYR A 321 -3.03 -0.58 0.46
C TYR A 321 -3.74 -1.93 0.48
N ALA A 322 -3.43 -2.81 1.44
CA ALA A 322 -4.03 -4.12 1.55
C ALA A 322 -5.52 -4.07 1.93
N VAL A 323 -5.97 -3.03 2.63
CA VAL A 323 -7.39 -2.73 2.87
C VAL A 323 -8.07 -2.17 1.61
N ALA A 324 -7.46 -1.17 0.97
CA ALA A 324 -8.07 -0.45 -0.14
C ALA A 324 -8.08 -1.26 -1.45
N PHE A 325 -7.11 -2.15 -1.68
CA PHE A 325 -6.96 -2.90 -2.92
C PHE A 325 -8.12 -3.87 -3.22
N PRO A 326 -8.59 -4.69 -2.26
CA PRO A 326 -9.80 -5.50 -2.43
C PRO A 326 -11.04 -4.66 -2.76
N VAL A 327 -11.23 -3.56 -2.02
CA VAL A 327 -12.35 -2.64 -2.21
C VAL A 327 -12.32 -2.08 -3.62
N GLY A 328 -11.15 -1.61 -4.06
CA GLY A 328 -10.97 -1.06 -5.40
C GLY A 328 -11.29 -2.08 -6.49
N THR A 329 -10.72 -3.28 -6.35
CA THR A 329 -10.95 -4.39 -7.28
C THR A 329 -12.44 -4.77 -7.40
N ILE A 330 -13.20 -4.77 -6.30
CA ILE A 330 -14.62 -5.10 -6.33
C ILE A 330 -15.43 -4.00 -7.04
N ILE A 331 -15.15 -2.75 -6.71
CA ILE A 331 -15.87 -1.59 -7.26
C ILE A 331 -15.66 -1.49 -8.77
N ILE A 332 -14.43 -1.58 -9.26
CA ILE A 332 -14.17 -1.52 -10.71
C ILE A 332 -14.92 -2.63 -11.46
N ILE A 333 -15.00 -3.85 -10.90
CA ILE A 333 -15.75 -4.95 -11.53
C ILE A 333 -17.24 -4.62 -11.62
N ILE A 334 -17.82 -4.11 -10.53
CA ILE A 334 -19.24 -3.73 -10.48
C ILE A 334 -19.50 -2.62 -11.51
N LEU A 335 -18.68 -1.57 -11.53
CA LEU A 335 -18.81 -0.44 -12.44
C LEU A 335 -18.69 -0.86 -13.91
N ILE A 336 -17.73 -1.72 -14.23
CA ILE A 336 -17.56 -2.26 -15.60
C ILE A 336 -18.74 -3.15 -15.99
N SER A 337 -19.28 -3.95 -15.06
CA SER A 337 -20.46 -4.77 -15.30
C SER A 337 -21.70 -3.92 -15.59
N ILE A 338 -21.89 -2.83 -14.83
CA ILE A 338 -22.96 -1.85 -15.07
C ILE A 338 -22.78 -1.19 -16.43
N LEU A 339 -21.56 -0.78 -16.77
CA LEU A 339 -21.24 -0.15 -18.05
C LEU A 339 -21.51 -1.09 -19.23
N ALA A 340 -21.16 -2.37 -19.10
CA ALA A 340 -21.50 -3.38 -20.09
C ALA A 340 -23.03 -3.50 -20.28
N ALA A 341 -23.81 -3.48 -19.19
CA ALA A 341 -25.27 -3.49 -19.27
C ALA A 341 -25.83 -2.24 -19.99
N LEU A 342 -25.30 -1.05 -19.69
CA LEU A 342 -25.67 0.19 -20.39
C LEU A 342 -25.34 0.13 -21.89
N SER A 343 -24.19 -0.46 -22.25
CA SER A 343 -23.79 -0.61 -23.65
C SER A 343 -24.73 -1.52 -24.45
N ARG A 344 -25.26 -2.58 -23.81
CA ARG A 344 -26.24 -3.50 -24.44
C ARG A 344 -27.57 -2.80 -24.70
N LYS A 345 -28.09 -2.07 -23.72
CA LYS A 345 -29.35 -1.30 -23.84
C LYS A 345 -29.30 -0.26 -24.98
N GLN A 346 -28.14 0.36 -25.21
CA GLN A 346 -27.97 1.32 -26.29
C GLN A 346 -27.90 0.65 -27.68
N ARG A 347 -27.29 -0.55 -27.78
CA ARG A 347 -27.29 -1.37 -29.00
C ARG A 347 -28.68 -1.87 -29.39
N GLU A 348 -29.54 -2.16 -28.41
CA GLU A 348 -30.94 -2.56 -28.66
C GLU A 348 -31.82 -1.40 -29.14
N GLY A 349 -31.50 -0.15 -28.74
CA GLY A 349 -32.17 1.06 -29.24
C GLY A 349 -31.70 1.55 -30.62
N GLU A 350 -30.44 1.25 -31.01
CA GLU A 350 -29.85 1.62 -32.31
C GLU A 350 -30.05 0.55 -33.40
N GLY A 351 -30.64 -0.60 -33.05
CA GLY A 351 -30.94 -1.72 -33.95
C GLY A 351 -31.93 -1.41 -35.09
N ALA A 352 -32.57 -0.24 -35.09
CA ALA A 352 -33.46 0.21 -36.18
C ALA A 352 -32.79 1.18 -37.18
N PHE A 353 -31.54 1.63 -36.93
CA PHE A 353 -30.87 2.62 -37.81
C PHE A 353 -29.63 2.08 -38.53
N MET A 354 -29.08 0.93 -38.12
CA MET A 354 -27.85 0.37 -38.71
C MET A 354 -28.04 -0.52 -39.95
N SER A 355 -29.25 -0.65 -40.51
CA SER A 355 -29.45 -1.41 -41.76
C SER A 355 -29.09 -0.64 -43.04
N LYS A 356 -28.70 0.64 -42.97
CA LYS A 356 -28.52 1.45 -44.19
C LYS A 356 -27.13 2.02 -44.46
N HIS A 357 -26.14 1.90 -43.58
CA HIS A 357 -24.75 2.29 -43.88
C HIS A 357 -23.79 1.17 -43.49
N GLY A 358 -23.69 0.19 -44.39
CA GLY A 358 -22.61 -0.79 -44.38
C GLY A 358 -21.28 -0.15 -44.75
N ASN A 359 -20.22 -0.69 -44.14
CA ASN A 359 -18.80 -0.48 -44.44
C ASN A 359 -18.26 0.95 -44.40
N SER A 360 -17.49 1.26 -43.35
CA SER A 360 -16.08 1.70 -43.45
C SER A 360 -15.56 2.17 -42.09
N ALA A 361 -14.95 1.26 -41.33
CA ALA A 361 -13.87 1.51 -40.36
C ALA A 361 -13.48 0.21 -39.62
N SER A 362 -13.30 -0.88 -40.38
CA SER A 362 -12.45 -1.99 -39.92
C SER A 362 -11.01 -1.64 -40.29
N ALA A 363 -10.45 -0.65 -39.60
CA ALA A 363 -9.05 -0.27 -39.79
C ALA A 363 -8.18 -1.26 -39.02
N ALA A 364 -7.59 -2.20 -39.77
CA ALA A 364 -6.44 -3.03 -39.41
C ALA A 364 -6.39 -3.50 -37.94
N ILE A 365 -7.19 -4.53 -37.64
CA ILE A 365 -6.96 -5.41 -36.49
C ILE A 365 -5.52 -5.97 -36.62
N PRO A 366 -4.61 -5.76 -35.65
CA PRO A 366 -3.35 -6.50 -35.66
C PRO A 366 -3.69 -7.98 -35.52
N LYS A 367 -3.46 -8.75 -36.59
CA LYS A 367 -3.67 -10.21 -36.61
C LYS A 367 -3.03 -10.82 -35.37
N LYS A 368 -3.78 -11.71 -34.70
CA LYS A 368 -3.29 -12.65 -33.68
C LYS A 368 -1.95 -13.20 -34.19
N GLN A 369 -0.85 -12.99 -33.47
CA GLN A 369 0.47 -13.47 -33.87
C GLN A 369 0.40 -15.02 -33.95
N THR A 370 0.24 -15.54 -35.17
CA THR A 370 0.26 -16.95 -35.52
C THR A 370 1.69 -17.40 -35.84
N GLY A 371 2.67 -16.93 -35.06
CA GLY A 371 4.01 -17.49 -35.05
C GLY A 371 4.07 -18.58 -33.99
N LYS A 372 4.82 -19.67 -34.23
CA LYS A 372 5.16 -20.62 -33.14
C LYS A 372 5.69 -19.79 -31.96
N PRO A 373 5.14 -19.92 -30.74
CA PRO A 373 5.61 -19.16 -29.59
C PRO A 373 7.07 -19.54 -29.36
N ASN A 374 7.97 -18.60 -29.60
CA ASN A 374 9.36 -18.80 -29.28
C ASN A 374 9.51 -18.33 -27.84
N ILE A 375 9.52 -19.27 -26.89
CA ILE A 375 9.51 -18.98 -25.43
C ILE A 375 10.90 -18.50 -24.98
N PHE A 376 11.65 -17.84 -25.85
CA PHE A 376 12.98 -17.36 -25.50
C PHE A 376 12.83 -16.12 -24.61
N PHE A 377 12.98 -16.34 -23.31
CA PHE A 377 13.09 -15.25 -22.35
C PHE A 377 14.53 -14.76 -22.33
N ASN A 378 14.79 -13.60 -22.96
CA ASN A 378 16.11 -12.99 -22.90
C ASN A 378 16.33 -12.38 -21.51
N ALA A 379 16.84 -13.21 -20.59
CA ALA A 379 17.16 -12.82 -19.22
C ALA A 379 18.23 -11.73 -19.15
N LEU A 380 19.13 -11.64 -20.13
CA LEU A 380 20.15 -10.59 -20.18
C LEU A 380 19.53 -9.22 -20.44
N THR A 381 18.66 -9.09 -21.45
CA THR A 381 17.93 -7.83 -21.70
C THR A 381 17.09 -7.46 -20.48
N PHE A 382 16.39 -8.42 -19.88
CA PHE A 382 15.56 -8.18 -18.71
C PHE A 382 16.39 -7.73 -17.50
N GLY A 383 17.53 -8.38 -17.24
CA GLY A 383 18.45 -8.01 -16.18
C GLY A 383 19.07 -6.64 -16.39
N LEU A 384 19.44 -6.28 -17.62
CA LEU A 384 19.96 -4.94 -17.96
C LEU A 384 18.91 -3.86 -17.75
N VAL A 385 17.65 -4.11 -18.09
CA VAL A 385 16.54 -3.17 -17.84
C VAL A 385 16.39 -2.91 -16.35
N ILE A 386 16.43 -3.97 -15.54
CA ILE A 386 16.35 -3.85 -14.08
C ILE A 386 17.57 -3.09 -13.53
N PHE A 387 18.78 -3.47 -13.96
CA PHE A 387 20.03 -2.88 -13.47
C PHE A 387 20.12 -1.39 -13.82
N LEU A 388 19.94 -1.03 -15.10
CA LEU A 388 19.96 0.37 -15.53
C LEU A 388 18.79 1.15 -14.95
N GLY A 389 17.64 0.48 -14.77
CA GLY A 389 16.46 1.07 -14.13
C GLY A 389 16.69 1.39 -12.67
N TYR A 390 17.35 0.50 -11.94
CA TYR A 390 17.75 0.73 -10.56
C TYR A 390 18.71 1.92 -10.46
N LEU A 391 19.73 1.98 -11.32
CA LEU A 391 20.66 3.12 -11.39
C LEU A 391 19.95 4.44 -11.71
N LEU A 392 19.01 4.44 -12.67
CA LEU A 392 18.19 5.61 -13.00
C LEU A 392 17.33 6.04 -11.82
N GLY A 393 16.79 5.08 -11.06
CA GLY A 393 15.97 5.32 -9.88
C GLY A 393 16.73 5.92 -8.70
N MET A 394 18.04 5.68 -8.62
CA MET A 394 18.92 6.26 -7.60
C MET A 394 19.28 7.73 -7.85
N ILE A 395 18.98 8.27 -9.04
CA ILE A 395 19.25 9.68 -9.34
C ILE A 395 18.35 10.56 -8.45
N LYS A 396 18.99 11.31 -7.54
CA LYS A 396 18.37 12.29 -6.66
C LYS A 396 18.46 13.68 -7.31
N ILE A 397 17.31 14.28 -7.57
CA ILE A 397 17.17 15.64 -8.11
C ILE A 397 16.78 16.56 -6.95
N PRO A 398 17.61 17.53 -6.57
CA PRO A 398 17.29 18.45 -5.48
C PRO A 398 16.13 19.38 -5.87
N LEU A 399 15.08 19.46 -5.05
CA LEU A 399 13.89 20.27 -5.28
C LEU A 399 13.98 21.69 -4.70
N GLY A 400 15.13 22.11 -4.19
CA GLY A 400 15.36 23.45 -3.66
C GLY A 400 14.83 23.68 -2.23
N ASN A 401 13.89 22.86 -1.74
CA ASN A 401 13.34 22.94 -0.37
C ASN A 401 14.08 22.05 0.64
N GLY A 402 15.33 21.65 0.36
CA GLY A 402 16.06 20.64 1.15
C GLY A 402 15.67 19.19 0.85
N THR A 403 14.60 18.96 0.08
CA THR A 403 14.14 17.63 -0.32
C THR A 403 14.74 17.17 -1.65
N ASN A 404 14.98 15.86 -1.78
CA ASN A 404 15.46 15.23 -2.99
C ASN A 404 14.33 14.45 -3.66
N PHE A 405 13.94 14.85 -4.86
CA PHE A 405 13.10 14.03 -5.72
C PHE A 405 13.92 12.88 -6.28
N SER A 406 13.51 11.65 -6.05
CA SER A 406 14.04 10.50 -6.79
C SER A 406 12.90 9.81 -7.51
N PHE A 407 13.18 9.29 -8.71
CA PHE A 407 12.24 8.41 -9.41
C PHE A 407 12.03 7.09 -8.67
N SER A 408 12.90 6.79 -7.69
CA SER A 408 12.98 5.53 -6.97
C SER A 408 13.31 4.36 -7.89
N PHE A 409 13.73 3.22 -7.34
CA PHE A 409 14.01 2.05 -8.19
C PHE A 409 12.75 1.61 -8.98
N VAL A 410 11.54 1.84 -8.45
CA VAL A 410 10.28 1.49 -9.10
C VAL A 410 10.05 2.36 -10.33
N GLY A 411 10.16 3.69 -10.21
CA GLY A 411 10.01 4.58 -11.35
C GLY A 411 11.15 4.45 -12.34
N GLY A 412 12.39 4.29 -11.87
CA GLY A 412 13.56 4.08 -12.72
C GLY A 412 13.46 2.81 -13.58
N VAL A 413 13.10 1.67 -12.98
CA VAL A 413 12.88 0.40 -13.71
C VAL A 413 11.74 0.52 -14.71
N LEU A 414 10.65 1.19 -14.35
CA LEU A 414 9.55 1.43 -15.28
C LEU A 414 9.99 2.27 -16.49
N ILE A 415 10.65 3.40 -16.26
CA ILE A 415 11.12 4.30 -17.32
C ILE A 415 12.09 3.56 -18.25
N MET A 416 13.07 2.85 -17.67
CA MET A 416 14.02 2.07 -18.48
C MET A 416 13.35 0.95 -19.26
N ALA A 417 12.37 0.26 -18.67
CA ALA A 417 11.58 -0.74 -19.37
C ALA A 417 10.82 -0.15 -20.57
N LEU A 418 10.25 1.05 -20.42
CA LEU A 418 9.55 1.76 -21.50
C LEU A 418 10.50 2.24 -22.60
N VAL A 419 11.68 2.74 -22.24
CA VAL A 419 12.73 3.17 -23.19
C VAL A 419 13.21 1.97 -23.99
N VAL A 420 13.66 0.91 -23.32
CA VAL A 420 14.19 -0.31 -23.96
C VAL A 420 13.16 -0.98 -24.85
N ALA A 421 11.88 -0.97 -24.46
CA ALA A 421 10.79 -1.51 -25.28
C ALA A 421 10.60 -0.80 -26.63
N ASN A 422 11.07 0.44 -26.77
CA ASN A 422 10.94 1.23 -28.01
C ASN A 422 12.25 1.31 -28.81
N LEU A 423 13.37 0.83 -28.26
CA LEU A 423 14.64 0.79 -28.96
C LEU A 423 14.66 -0.38 -29.96
N PRO A 424 15.15 -0.18 -31.20
CA PRO A 424 15.27 -1.24 -32.19
C PRO A 424 16.48 -2.15 -31.87
N LEU A 425 16.45 -2.87 -30.75
CA LEU A 425 17.58 -3.65 -30.24
C LEU A 425 17.88 -4.94 -31.02
N GLY A 426 17.29 -5.15 -32.19
CA GLY A 426 17.46 -6.37 -32.97
C GLY A 426 16.81 -7.60 -32.32
N LYS A 427 16.58 -8.65 -33.13
CA LYS A 427 15.83 -9.85 -32.69
C LYS A 427 16.52 -10.63 -31.55
N ALA A 428 17.83 -10.49 -31.39
CA ALA A 428 18.60 -11.17 -30.36
C ALA A 428 18.26 -10.67 -28.95
N PHE A 429 17.85 -9.41 -28.80
CA PHE A 429 17.56 -8.78 -27.51
C PHE A 429 16.06 -8.64 -27.22
N GLU A 430 15.20 -9.07 -28.15
CA GLU A 430 13.76 -9.03 -27.98
C GLU A 430 13.28 -10.16 -27.06
N ILE A 431 12.45 -9.84 -26.08
CA ILE A 431 11.80 -10.82 -25.21
C ILE A 431 10.44 -11.16 -25.81
N ASP A 432 10.00 -12.41 -25.82
CA ASP A 432 8.66 -12.72 -26.36
C ASP A 432 7.51 -12.10 -25.52
N PRO A 433 6.44 -11.54 -26.14
CA PRO A 433 5.32 -10.95 -25.40
C PRO A 433 4.56 -11.93 -24.49
N MET A 434 4.48 -13.21 -24.85
CA MET A 434 3.86 -14.25 -24.00
C MET A 434 4.75 -14.53 -22.79
N ALA A 435 6.07 -14.62 -22.97
CA ALA A 435 7.02 -14.77 -21.87
C ALA A 435 6.95 -13.58 -20.90
N LEU A 436 6.88 -12.33 -21.40
CA LEU A 436 6.64 -11.15 -20.55
C LEU A 436 5.31 -11.21 -19.81
N GLY A 437 4.24 -11.65 -20.48
CA GLY A 437 2.93 -11.82 -19.85
C GLY A 437 2.99 -12.77 -18.65
N PHE A 438 3.66 -13.91 -18.83
CA PHE A 438 3.88 -14.89 -17.77
C PHE A 438 4.72 -14.31 -16.62
N VAL A 439 5.87 -13.69 -16.92
CA VAL A 439 6.75 -13.10 -15.89
C VAL A 439 6.05 -11.98 -15.12
N ARG A 440 5.22 -11.18 -15.79
CA ARG A 440 4.40 -10.15 -15.17
C ARG A 440 3.38 -10.76 -14.20
N GLU A 441 2.64 -11.79 -14.62
CA GLU A 441 1.66 -12.45 -13.76
C GLU A 441 2.31 -13.20 -12.59
N PHE A 442 3.46 -13.83 -12.83
CA PHE A 442 4.28 -14.46 -11.81
C PHE A 442 4.75 -13.45 -10.76
N GLY A 443 5.39 -12.34 -11.19
CA GLY A 443 5.81 -11.28 -10.28
C GLY A 443 4.66 -10.69 -9.48
N LEU A 444 3.53 -10.41 -10.13
CA LEU A 444 2.35 -9.85 -9.48
C LEU A 444 1.73 -10.80 -8.45
N LEU A 445 1.62 -12.10 -8.76
CA LEU A 445 1.03 -13.10 -7.86
C LEU A 445 1.83 -13.23 -6.56
N PHE A 446 3.16 -13.40 -6.67
CA PHE A 446 4.02 -13.51 -5.50
C PHE A 446 4.05 -12.20 -4.71
N PHE A 447 4.17 -11.06 -5.38
CA PHE A 447 4.11 -9.76 -4.73
C PHE A 447 2.82 -9.56 -3.92
N MET A 448 1.66 -9.85 -4.51
CA MET A 448 0.36 -9.75 -3.82
C MET A 448 0.24 -10.73 -2.65
N SER A 449 0.78 -11.94 -2.81
CA SER A 449 0.82 -12.95 -1.75
C SER A 449 1.66 -12.48 -0.57
N ILE A 450 2.81 -11.83 -0.83
CA ILE A 450 3.68 -11.27 0.21
C ILE A 450 2.98 -10.14 0.95
N ILE A 451 2.35 -9.19 0.25
CA ILE A 451 1.56 -8.13 0.92
C ILE A 451 0.51 -8.73 1.85
N GLY A 452 -0.26 -9.71 1.36
CA GLY A 452 -1.26 -10.36 2.17
C GLY A 452 -0.67 -11.05 3.40
N LEU A 453 0.44 -11.78 3.24
CA LEU A 453 1.12 -12.46 4.35
C LEU A 453 1.70 -11.47 5.37
N SER A 454 2.40 -10.45 4.90
CA SER A 454 3.09 -9.44 5.72
C SER A 454 2.13 -8.54 6.50
N TYR A 455 0.94 -8.26 5.96
CA TYR A 455 0.02 -7.27 6.53
C TYR A 455 -1.39 -7.82 6.82
N GLY A 456 -1.65 -9.10 6.56
CA GLY A 456 -2.97 -9.71 6.71
C GLY A 456 -3.55 -9.60 8.11
N TYR A 457 -2.73 -9.85 9.13
CA TYR A 457 -3.13 -9.71 10.52
C TYR A 457 -3.60 -8.27 10.85
N GLN A 458 -2.82 -7.27 10.45
CA GLN A 458 -3.15 -5.86 10.64
C GLN A 458 -4.41 -5.46 9.88
N VAL A 459 -4.58 -5.94 8.64
CA VAL A 459 -5.76 -5.65 7.82
C VAL A 459 -7.04 -6.11 8.52
N VAL A 460 -7.08 -7.36 9.00
CA VAL A 460 -8.26 -7.92 9.68
C VAL A 460 -8.59 -7.16 10.96
N HIS A 461 -7.59 -6.83 11.78
CA HIS A 461 -7.81 -6.07 13.01
C HIS A 461 -8.15 -4.60 12.74
N SER A 462 -7.61 -4.00 11.66
CA SER A 462 -7.88 -2.62 11.27
C SER A 462 -9.32 -2.43 10.79
N PHE A 463 -9.98 -3.46 10.23
CA PHE A 463 -11.40 -3.38 9.87
C PHE A 463 -12.32 -3.14 11.07
N LEU A 464 -11.88 -3.48 12.29
CA LEU A 464 -12.62 -3.20 13.54
C LEU A 464 -12.39 -1.76 14.05
N GLY A 465 -11.49 -0.99 13.41
CA GLY A 465 -11.15 0.39 13.78
C GLY A 465 -11.04 1.31 12.56
N SER A 466 -9.92 2.01 12.42
CA SER A 466 -9.70 3.05 11.38
C SER A 466 -9.63 2.51 9.95
N GLY A 467 -9.40 1.21 9.76
CA GLY A 467 -9.34 0.57 8.45
C GLY A 467 -10.67 0.60 7.69
N LEU A 468 -11.81 0.59 8.38
CA LEU A 468 -13.11 0.75 7.73
C LEU A 468 -13.25 2.14 7.07
N VAL A 469 -12.74 3.18 7.73
CA VAL A 469 -12.74 4.54 7.18
C VAL A 469 -11.86 4.61 5.93
N VAL A 470 -10.67 3.99 5.97
CA VAL A 470 -9.78 3.86 4.80
C VAL A 470 -10.48 3.15 3.64
N ALA A 471 -11.20 2.05 3.91
CA ALA A 471 -11.97 1.32 2.91
C ALA A 471 -13.08 2.18 2.28
N ILE A 472 -13.84 2.91 3.10
CA ILE A 472 -14.91 3.79 2.61
C ILE A 472 -14.33 4.94 1.78
N MET A 473 -13.26 5.58 2.24
CA MET A 473 -12.59 6.64 1.49
C MET A 473 -12.03 6.12 0.16
N ALA A 474 -11.40 4.94 0.15
CA ALA A 474 -10.94 4.28 -1.07
C ALA A 474 -12.09 4.07 -2.07
N ALA A 475 -13.24 3.59 -1.58
CA ALA A 475 -14.42 3.36 -2.41
C ALA A 475 -14.95 4.66 -3.03
N VAL A 476 -15.05 5.72 -2.24
CA VAL A 476 -15.54 7.03 -2.71
C VAL A 476 -14.60 7.62 -3.76
N VAL A 477 -13.28 7.59 -3.51
CA VAL A 477 -12.27 8.07 -4.45
C VAL A 477 -12.39 7.37 -5.79
N GLU A 478 -12.48 6.03 -5.78
CA GLU A 478 -12.55 5.27 -7.01
C GLU A 478 -13.87 5.47 -7.77
N ILE A 479 -15.02 5.44 -7.07
CA ILE A 479 -16.33 5.65 -7.70
C ILE A 479 -16.37 7.00 -8.42
N ILE A 480 -15.90 8.07 -7.76
CA ILE A 480 -15.90 9.41 -8.33
C ILE A 480 -14.90 9.51 -9.50
N ALA A 481 -13.69 8.95 -9.36
CA ALA A 481 -12.69 8.98 -10.42
C ALA A 481 -13.17 8.23 -11.68
N VAL A 482 -13.78 7.06 -11.51
CA VAL A 482 -14.38 6.30 -12.62
C VAL A 482 -15.58 7.05 -13.20
N ALA A 483 -16.47 7.60 -12.38
CA ALA A 483 -17.61 8.40 -12.85
C ALA A 483 -17.17 9.61 -13.69
N ALA A 484 -16.14 10.32 -13.26
CA ALA A 484 -15.57 11.44 -14.01
C ALA A 484 -14.96 10.98 -15.34
N ALA A 485 -14.24 9.85 -15.35
CA ALA A 485 -13.72 9.26 -16.58
C ALA A 485 -14.81 8.79 -17.55
N LEU A 486 -15.94 8.30 -17.01
CA LEU A 486 -17.11 7.97 -17.82
C LEU A 486 -17.70 9.20 -18.49
N LEU A 487 -17.93 10.27 -17.74
CA LEU A 487 -18.43 11.53 -18.27
C LEU A 487 -17.49 12.07 -19.36
N LEU A 488 -16.18 12.11 -19.09
CA LEU A 488 -15.19 12.57 -20.06
C LEU A 488 -15.19 11.69 -21.31
N GLY A 489 -15.19 10.36 -21.14
CA GLY A 489 -15.24 9.42 -22.26
C GLY A 489 -16.47 9.59 -23.15
N ARG A 490 -17.62 9.95 -22.56
CA ARG A 490 -18.85 10.26 -23.29
C ARG A 490 -18.76 11.59 -24.02
N ILE A 491 -18.22 12.65 -23.41
CA ILE A 491 -17.96 13.94 -24.07
C ILE A 491 -17.03 13.74 -25.27
N MET A 492 -16.02 12.88 -25.13
CA MET A 492 -15.07 12.52 -26.18
C MET A 492 -15.63 11.59 -27.27
N LYS A 493 -16.89 11.16 -27.14
CA LYS A 493 -17.60 10.23 -28.04
C LYS A 493 -16.84 8.91 -28.25
N LEU A 494 -16.30 8.35 -27.17
CA LEU A 494 -15.63 7.03 -27.22
C LEU A 494 -16.65 5.89 -27.26
N ARG A 495 -16.30 4.83 -28.00
CA ARG A 495 -17.05 3.57 -27.99
C ARG A 495 -16.99 2.96 -26.60
N TRP A 496 -18.08 2.35 -26.17
CA TRP A 496 -18.19 1.72 -24.85
C TRP A 496 -17.10 0.68 -24.56
N GLY A 497 -16.74 -0.14 -25.54
CA GLY A 497 -15.66 -1.12 -25.42
C GLY A 497 -14.31 -0.46 -25.15
N LEU A 498 -13.94 0.52 -25.97
CA LEU A 498 -12.70 1.30 -25.80
C LEU A 498 -12.69 2.07 -24.47
N LEU A 499 -13.81 2.64 -24.06
CA LEU A 499 -13.95 3.39 -22.82
C LEU A 499 -13.79 2.48 -21.58
N ALA A 500 -14.45 1.33 -21.57
CA ALA A 500 -14.29 0.34 -20.49
C ALA A 500 -12.83 -0.10 -20.37
N GLY A 501 -12.19 -0.41 -21.49
CA GLY A 501 -10.76 -0.68 -21.54
C GLY A 501 -9.91 0.46 -20.98
N ALA A 502 -10.19 1.68 -21.43
CA ALA A 502 -9.45 2.87 -21.02
C ALA A 502 -9.54 3.12 -19.51
N ILE A 503 -10.73 2.95 -18.92
CA ILE A 503 -10.97 3.06 -17.48
C ILE A 503 -10.21 1.97 -16.74
N CYS A 504 -10.30 0.71 -17.17
CA CYS A 504 -9.53 -0.38 -16.57
C CYS A 504 -8.03 -0.09 -16.62
N GLY A 505 -7.51 0.47 -17.72
CA GLY A 505 -6.09 0.83 -17.80
C GLY A 505 -5.73 2.06 -16.95
N GLY A 506 -6.63 3.04 -16.83
CA GLY A 506 -6.47 4.20 -15.94
C GLY A 506 -6.42 3.81 -14.47
N CYS A 507 -7.29 2.88 -14.06
CA CYS A 507 -7.24 2.22 -12.76
C CYS A 507 -6.26 1.04 -12.75
N THR A 508 -5.41 0.85 -13.77
CA THR A 508 -4.44 -0.27 -13.83
C THR A 508 -4.98 -1.68 -13.47
N SER A 509 -6.29 -1.90 -13.61
CA SER A 509 -7.00 -3.06 -13.10
C SER A 509 -7.13 -4.13 -14.19
N THR A 510 -6.27 -5.13 -14.11
CA THR A 510 -6.31 -6.30 -15.00
C THR A 510 -7.56 -7.15 -14.77
N VAL A 511 -8.10 -7.14 -13.54
CA VAL A 511 -9.35 -7.83 -13.19
C VAL A 511 -10.54 -7.14 -13.85
N GLY A 512 -10.62 -5.81 -13.76
CA GLY A 512 -11.63 -5.03 -14.46
C GLY A 512 -11.60 -5.26 -15.98
N LEU A 513 -10.40 -5.37 -16.57
CA LEU A 513 -10.25 -5.72 -17.99
C LEU A 513 -10.82 -7.11 -18.30
N GLY A 514 -10.52 -8.11 -17.47
CA GLY A 514 -11.07 -9.47 -17.63
C GLY A 514 -12.59 -9.47 -17.63
N THR A 515 -13.20 -8.73 -16.71
CA THR A 515 -14.66 -8.53 -16.69
C THR A 515 -15.16 -7.81 -17.93
N ALA A 516 -14.50 -6.74 -18.38
CA ALA A 516 -14.88 -5.99 -19.58
C ALA A 516 -14.87 -6.88 -20.84
N LEU A 517 -13.82 -7.67 -21.05
CA LEU A 517 -13.70 -8.58 -22.19
C LEU A 517 -14.84 -9.62 -22.23
N VAL A 518 -15.15 -10.23 -21.08
CA VAL A 518 -16.20 -11.27 -20.98
C VAL A 518 -17.60 -10.67 -21.11
N THR A 519 -17.85 -9.50 -20.51
CA THR A 519 -19.21 -8.91 -20.46
C THR A 519 -19.58 -8.20 -21.76
N MET A 520 -18.61 -7.62 -22.45
CA MET A 520 -18.85 -6.87 -23.69
C MET A 520 -18.73 -7.69 -24.96
N ASP A 521 -18.17 -8.91 -24.86
CA ASP A 521 -17.95 -9.83 -25.98
C ASP A 521 -17.26 -9.14 -27.17
N SER A 522 -16.15 -8.46 -26.86
CA SER A 522 -15.38 -7.66 -27.82
C SER A 522 -13.94 -7.53 -27.36
N ASP A 523 -13.01 -7.40 -28.31
CA ASP A 523 -11.59 -7.14 -28.06
C ASP A 523 -11.29 -5.64 -27.83
N GLU A 524 -12.28 -4.75 -28.03
CA GLU A 524 -12.14 -3.31 -27.82
C GLU A 524 -11.63 -2.91 -26.42
N PRO A 525 -12.09 -3.51 -25.32
CA PRO A 525 -11.54 -3.23 -24.00
C PRO A 525 -10.04 -3.51 -23.90
N GLY A 526 -9.56 -4.58 -24.56
CA GLY A 526 -8.15 -4.91 -24.61
C GLY A 526 -7.32 -3.81 -25.29
N MET A 527 -7.87 -3.21 -26.36
CA MET A 527 -7.24 -2.07 -27.02
C MET A 527 -7.19 -0.85 -26.11
N GLY A 528 -8.31 -0.45 -25.52
CA GLY A 528 -8.40 0.71 -24.63
C GLY A 528 -7.43 0.63 -23.45
N PHE A 529 -7.39 -0.54 -22.80
CA PHE A 529 -6.49 -0.82 -21.68
C PHE A 529 -5.02 -0.73 -22.09
N GLY A 530 -4.67 -1.32 -23.24
CA GLY A 530 -3.31 -1.29 -23.75
C GLY A 530 -2.81 0.13 -24.05
N VAL A 531 -3.71 1.08 -24.30
CA VAL A 531 -3.37 2.49 -24.51
C VAL A 531 -3.23 3.24 -23.19
N SER A 532 -4.21 3.16 -22.31
CA SER A 532 -4.29 4.04 -21.14
C SER A 532 -3.37 3.60 -20.01
N GLN A 533 -3.16 2.28 -19.84
CA GLN A 533 -2.34 1.71 -18.76
C GLN A 533 -0.93 2.32 -18.63
N PRO A 534 -0.09 2.43 -19.69
CA PRO A 534 1.26 3.02 -19.54
C PRO A 534 1.25 4.43 -18.96
N PHE A 535 0.35 5.27 -19.47
CA PHE A 535 0.27 6.66 -19.06
C PHE A 535 -0.31 6.77 -17.65
N ALA A 536 -1.24 5.89 -17.28
CA ALA A 536 -1.74 5.79 -15.93
C ALA A 536 -0.64 5.41 -14.94
N ILE A 537 0.16 4.37 -15.26
CA ILE A 537 1.28 3.97 -14.40
C ILE A 537 2.28 5.12 -14.25
N LEU A 538 2.67 5.77 -15.35
CA LEU A 538 3.60 6.89 -15.33
C LEU A 538 3.06 8.07 -14.51
N ALA A 539 1.80 8.48 -14.74
CA ALA A 539 1.16 9.57 -14.01
C ALA A 539 1.10 9.27 -12.51
N ASN A 540 0.71 8.06 -12.13
CA ASN A 540 0.65 7.64 -10.74
C ASN A 540 2.00 7.67 -10.03
N VAL A 541 3.07 7.20 -10.68
CA VAL A 541 4.45 7.24 -10.14
C VAL A 541 4.89 8.69 -9.90
N LEU A 542 4.62 9.59 -10.85
CA LEU A 542 4.96 11.01 -10.70
C LEU A 542 4.13 11.71 -9.62
N LEU A 543 2.82 11.49 -9.63
CA LEU A 543 1.90 12.11 -8.67
C LEU A 543 2.19 11.68 -7.24
N ILE A 544 2.49 10.39 -7.01
CA ILE A 544 2.76 9.90 -5.66
C ILE A 544 4.13 10.37 -5.14
N ALA A 545 5.14 10.47 -6.02
CA ALA A 545 6.43 11.04 -5.65
C ALA A 545 6.28 12.51 -5.25
N TRP A 546 5.50 13.27 -6.03
CA TRP A 546 5.17 14.66 -5.69
C TRP A 546 4.35 14.78 -4.40
N PHE A 547 3.36 13.90 -4.18
CA PHE A 547 2.56 13.85 -2.95
C PHE A 547 3.44 13.69 -1.70
N HIS A 548 4.39 12.76 -1.73
CA HIS A 548 5.33 12.58 -0.62
C HIS A 548 6.24 13.80 -0.44
N ALA A 549 6.77 14.34 -1.53
CA ALA A 549 7.67 15.52 -1.51
C ALA A 549 7.00 16.85 -1.11
N GLN A 550 5.69 16.87 -0.84
CA GLN A 550 4.98 18.07 -0.41
C GLN A 550 4.37 17.94 0.99
N PHE A 551 4.05 16.71 1.43
CA PHE A 551 3.28 16.48 2.65
C PHE A 551 4.01 15.62 3.68
N PHE A 552 5.08 14.91 3.28
CA PHE A 552 5.80 13.99 4.15
C PHE A 552 7.31 14.19 4.16
N LEU A 553 7.84 14.86 3.12
CA LEU A 553 9.20 15.35 2.97
C LEU A 553 9.10 16.86 2.73
#